data_AF-A0AAC9W2G0-F1
#
_entry.id   AF-A0AAC9W2G0-F1
#
_cell.length_a   1.000
_cell.length_b   1.000
_cell.length_c   1.000
_cell.angle_alpha   90.00
_cell.angle_beta   90.00
_cell.angle_gamma   90.00
#
_symmetry.space_group_name_H-M   'P 1'
#
loop_
_entity.id
_entity.type
_entity.pdbx_description
1 polymer ?
#
loop_
_entity_poly.entity_id
_entity_poly.type
_entity_poly.pdbx_seq_one_letter_code
_entity_poly.pdbx_strand_id
1 'polypeptide(L)'
;MINLKQRLKASARSEQGFTLVELIVVLVILAILAAFTIPAMLGFVENAKEKAALAEAREVYVATQAGITEFFKNHAKVEDGNFIEITENIMKFLDSDLKNKEEFEWGTSFFSMPNQQNMMDDIIIGKKIRLYVFMGEKGTEEETKVVKIQYKDYTGNYITTITPGGSAEVTKIEKA
;
A
#
# COMPACT_ATOMS: atom_id res chain seq x y z
N MET A 1 64.22 -28.82 -32.85
CA MET A 1 63.13 -29.39 -32.03
C MET A 1 62.89 -28.47 -30.85
N ILE A 2 61.75 -27.79 -30.80
CA ILE A 2 61.40 -26.88 -29.69
C ILE A 2 61.06 -27.75 -28.46
N ASN A 3 61.74 -27.50 -27.35
CA ASN A 3 61.64 -28.31 -26.14
C ASN A 3 60.29 -28.03 -25.44
N LEU A 4 59.32 -28.93 -25.62
CA LEU A 4 57.96 -28.83 -25.07
C LEU A 4 57.94 -28.61 -23.53
N LYS A 5 59.00 -29.06 -22.84
CA LYS A 5 59.19 -28.88 -21.39
C LYS A 5 59.33 -27.41 -20.96
N GLN A 6 59.75 -26.50 -21.85
CA GLN A 6 59.88 -25.07 -21.53
C GLN A 6 58.56 -24.29 -21.64
N ARG A 7 57.57 -24.79 -22.40
CA ARG A 7 56.27 -24.11 -22.60
C ARG A 7 55.27 -24.36 -21.47
N LEU A 8 55.39 -25.46 -20.74
CA LEU A 8 54.58 -25.73 -19.54
C LEU A 8 55.07 -24.99 -18.29
N LYS A 9 56.33 -24.51 -18.29
CA LYS A 9 56.92 -23.82 -17.15
C LYS A 9 56.63 -22.31 -17.14
N ALA A 10 56.03 -21.77 -18.20
CA ALA A 10 55.80 -20.34 -18.38
C ALA A 10 54.44 -19.83 -17.86
N SER A 11 53.48 -20.73 -17.54
CA SER A 11 52.16 -20.35 -17.03
C SER A 11 51.91 -20.67 -15.55
N ALA A 12 52.87 -21.27 -14.83
CA ALA A 12 52.82 -21.39 -13.36
C ALA A 12 53.27 -20.08 -12.67
N ARG A 13 53.00 -18.94 -13.31
CA ARG A 13 53.36 -17.61 -12.83
C ARG A 13 52.22 -17.15 -11.94
N SER A 14 52.39 -17.36 -10.63
CA SER A 14 51.67 -16.70 -9.54
C SER A 14 50.15 -16.69 -9.63
N GLU A 15 49.50 -17.84 -9.46
CA GLU A 15 48.14 -17.81 -8.91
C GLU A 15 48.26 -17.53 -7.40
N GLN A 16 48.26 -16.24 -7.04
CA GLN A 16 48.09 -15.82 -5.66
C GLN A 16 46.65 -16.16 -5.25
N GLY A 17 46.45 -17.34 -4.66
CA GLY A 17 45.17 -17.73 -4.08
C GLY A 17 44.83 -16.84 -2.89
N PHE A 18 43.57 -16.43 -2.80
CA PHE A 18 43.03 -15.70 -1.65
C PHE A 18 43.22 -16.56 -0.39
N THR A 19 43.73 -15.98 0.69
CA THR A 19 43.94 -16.72 1.94
C THR A 19 42.62 -16.90 2.69
N LEU A 20 42.47 -18.02 3.41
CA LEU A 20 41.31 -18.23 4.29
C LEU A 20 41.16 -17.11 5.33
N VAL A 21 42.29 -16.56 5.79
CA VAL A 21 42.33 -15.48 6.77
C VAL A 21 41.75 -14.19 6.18
N GLU A 22 42.14 -13.81 4.97
CA GLU A 22 41.59 -12.64 4.28
C GLU A 22 40.07 -12.75 4.11
N LEU A 23 39.56 -13.96 3.81
CA LEU A 23 38.12 -14.17 3.67
C LEU A 23 37.38 -14.01 5.01
N ILE A 24 37.92 -14.58 6.10
CA ILE A 24 37.29 -14.49 7.42
C ILE A 24 37.25 -13.04 7.91
N VAL A 25 38.32 -12.27 7.72
CA VAL A 25 38.35 -10.86 8.12
C VAL A 25 37.26 -10.06 7.41
N VAL A 26 37.07 -10.28 6.10
CA VAL A 26 36.00 -9.62 5.33
C VAL A 26 34.62 -10.01 5.85
N LEU A 27 34.37 -11.30 6.10
CA LEU A 27 33.08 -11.77 6.64
C LEU A 27 32.78 -11.19 8.03
N VAL A 28 33.79 -11.05 8.89
CA VAL A 28 33.64 -10.43 10.21
C VAL A 28 33.26 -8.95 10.08
N ILE A 29 33.92 -8.20 9.19
CA ILE A 29 33.58 -6.80 8.94
C ILE A 29 32.16 -6.68 8.40
N LEU A 30 31.77 -7.51 7.43
CA LEU A 30 30.41 -7.54 6.88
C LEU A 30 29.36 -7.90 7.95
N ALA A 31 29.65 -8.83 8.85
CA ALA A 31 28.76 -9.21 9.94
C ALA A 31 28.53 -8.05 10.93
N ILE A 32 29.59 -7.32 11.31
CA ILE A 32 29.49 -6.16 12.20
C ILE A 32 28.68 -5.05 11.53
N LEU A 33 28.94 -4.75 10.25
CA LEU A 33 28.17 -3.75 9.51
C LEU A 33 26.69 -4.13 9.39
N ALA A 34 26.42 -5.38 9.01
CA ALA A 34 25.06 -5.90 8.88
C ALA A 34 24.28 -5.82 10.21
N ALA A 35 24.93 -6.09 11.35
CA ALA A 35 24.29 -6.04 12.67
C ALA A 35 23.74 -4.65 13.02
N PHE A 36 24.39 -3.57 12.60
CA PHE A 36 23.90 -2.20 12.82
C PHE A 36 22.95 -1.73 11.71
N THR A 37 23.25 -2.08 10.45
CA THR A 37 22.50 -1.58 9.30
C THR A 37 21.12 -2.23 9.16
N ILE A 38 20.99 -3.53 9.40
CA ILE A 38 19.73 -4.26 9.21
C ILE A 38 18.59 -3.71 10.10
N PRO A 39 18.76 -3.52 11.43
CA PRO A 39 17.69 -2.99 12.28
C PRO A 39 17.22 -1.59 11.85
N ALA A 40 18.15 -0.72 11.46
CA ALA A 40 17.82 0.62 10.97
C ALA A 40 17.02 0.58 9.66
N MET A 41 17.39 -0.31 8.74
CA MET A 41 16.67 -0.48 7.48
C MET A 41 15.24 -1.00 7.68
N LEU A 42 15.00 -1.91 8.64
CA LEU A 42 13.66 -2.42 8.94
C LEU A 42 12.69 -1.29 9.35
N GLY A 43 13.13 -0.35 10.19
CA GLY A 43 12.33 0.82 10.57
C GLY A 43 12.02 1.75 9.40
N PHE A 44 13.01 1.98 8.51
CA PHE A 44 12.78 2.79 7.30
C PHE A 44 11.80 2.14 6.32
N VAL A 45 11.86 0.82 6.15
CA VAL A 45 10.95 0.08 5.28
C VAL A 45 9.51 0.18 5.80
N GLU A 46 9.28 0.04 7.10
CA GLU A 46 7.94 0.16 7.68
C GLU A 46 7.36 1.58 7.48
N ASN A 47 8.15 2.61 7.77
CA ASN A 47 7.76 4.01 7.52
C ASN A 47 7.47 4.28 6.04
N ALA A 48 8.22 3.67 5.12
CA ALA A 48 8.00 3.81 3.69
C ALA A 48 6.67 3.16 3.26
N LYS A 49 6.33 2.00 3.84
CA LYS A 49 5.04 1.32 3.61
C LYS A 49 3.86 2.16 4.11
N GLU A 50 3.96 2.70 5.32
CA GLU A 50 2.92 3.58 5.89
C GLU A 50 2.69 4.82 5.00
N LYS A 51 3.78 5.47 4.56
CA LYS A 51 3.70 6.60 3.64
C LYS A 51 3.11 6.23 2.28
N ALA A 52 3.42 5.03 1.76
CA ALA A 52 2.83 4.55 0.52
C ALA A 52 1.32 4.32 0.67
N ALA A 53 0.88 3.71 1.78
CA ALA A 53 -0.54 3.52 2.08
C ALA A 53 -1.29 4.85 2.23
N LEU A 54 -0.66 5.87 2.84
CA LEU A 54 -1.22 7.21 2.92
C LEU A 54 -1.33 7.89 1.55
N ALA A 55 -0.30 7.78 0.70
CA ALA A 55 -0.32 8.35 -0.64
C ALA A 55 -1.43 7.73 -1.51
N GLU A 56 -1.55 6.41 -1.47
CA GLU A 56 -2.61 5.66 -2.15
C GLU A 56 -4.00 6.09 -1.64
N ALA A 57 -4.20 6.17 -0.32
CA ALA A 57 -5.46 6.60 0.25
C ALA A 57 -5.86 8.03 -0.16
N ARG A 58 -4.88 8.94 -0.31
CA ARG A 58 -5.15 10.31 -0.79
C ARG A 58 -5.61 10.33 -2.24
N GLU A 59 -5.01 9.50 -3.09
CA GLU A 59 -5.47 9.34 -4.48
C GLU A 59 -6.91 8.82 -4.50
N VAL A 60 -7.20 7.78 -3.71
CA VAL A 60 -8.54 7.21 -3.57
C VAL A 60 -9.53 8.24 -3.03
N TYR A 61 -9.12 9.07 -2.07
CA TYR A 61 -9.96 10.15 -1.54
C TYR A 61 -10.36 11.15 -2.62
N VAL A 62 -9.40 11.61 -3.44
CA VAL A 62 -9.69 12.55 -4.53
C VAL A 62 -10.62 11.91 -5.56
N ALA A 63 -10.35 10.67 -5.95
CA ALA A 63 -11.22 9.93 -6.86
C ALA A 63 -12.62 9.71 -6.29
N THR A 64 -12.72 9.47 -4.98
CA THR A 64 -14.00 9.31 -4.26
C THR A 64 -14.82 10.60 -4.32
N GLN A 65 -14.20 11.74 -4.03
CA GLN A 65 -14.84 13.05 -4.13
C GLN A 65 -15.33 13.33 -5.55
N ALA A 66 -14.51 13.05 -6.56
CA ALA A 66 -14.87 13.24 -7.96
C ALA A 66 -16.02 12.31 -8.39
N GLY A 67 -15.94 11.02 -8.05
CA GLY A 67 -16.96 10.03 -8.40
C GLY A 67 -18.32 10.30 -7.75
N ILE A 68 -18.32 10.75 -6.50
CA ILE A 68 -19.54 11.14 -5.78
C ILE A 68 -20.11 12.45 -6.31
N THR A 69 -19.25 13.43 -6.63
CA THR A 69 -19.69 14.66 -7.29
C THR A 69 -20.36 14.35 -8.64
N GLU A 70 -19.80 13.44 -9.43
CA GLU A 70 -20.39 13.01 -10.70
C GLU A 70 -21.75 12.32 -10.49
N PHE A 71 -21.86 11.45 -9.48
CA PHE A 71 -23.12 10.81 -9.12
C PHE A 71 -24.22 11.83 -8.76
N PHE A 72 -23.91 12.82 -7.91
CA PHE A 72 -24.89 13.83 -7.50
C PHE A 72 -25.26 14.85 -8.59
N LYS A 73 -24.61 14.84 -9.76
CA LYS A 73 -25.10 15.62 -10.91
C LYS A 73 -26.42 15.07 -11.45
N ASN A 74 -26.59 13.75 -11.39
CA ASN A 74 -27.73 13.05 -11.99
C ASN A 74 -28.69 12.48 -10.94
N HIS A 75 -28.28 12.44 -9.67
CA HIS A 75 -29.05 11.86 -8.57
C HIS A 75 -29.17 12.83 -7.39
N ALA A 76 -30.32 12.84 -6.73
CA ALA A 76 -30.56 13.70 -5.56
C ALA A 76 -30.11 13.07 -4.23
N LYS A 77 -29.96 11.74 -4.19
CA LYS A 77 -29.67 10.95 -2.99
C LYS A 77 -29.00 9.62 -3.37
N VAL A 78 -28.26 9.04 -2.43
CA VAL A 78 -27.75 7.67 -2.55
C VAL A 78 -28.86 6.70 -2.17
N GLU A 79 -29.11 5.72 -3.03
CA GLU A 79 -30.07 4.64 -2.81
C GLU A 79 -29.37 3.29 -3.02
N ASP A 80 -29.91 2.22 -2.42
CA ASP A 80 -29.24 0.90 -2.42
C ASP A 80 -28.96 0.32 -3.82
N GLY A 81 -29.71 0.77 -4.84
CA GLY A 81 -29.50 0.36 -6.23
C GLY A 81 -28.31 1.02 -6.92
N ASN A 82 -27.75 2.09 -6.37
CA ASN A 82 -26.80 2.95 -7.08
C ASN A 82 -25.33 2.76 -6.63
N PHE A 83 -25.05 1.86 -5.69
CA PHE A 83 -23.68 1.61 -5.20
C PHE A 83 -22.73 1.18 -6.31
N ILE A 84 -23.22 0.44 -7.31
CA ILE A 84 -22.45 0.01 -8.47
C ILE A 84 -22.05 1.23 -9.31
N GLU A 85 -22.98 2.13 -9.61
CA GLU A 85 -22.72 3.35 -10.38
C GLU A 85 -21.69 4.25 -9.68
N ILE A 86 -21.82 4.45 -8.36
CA ILE A 86 -20.86 5.26 -7.62
C ILE A 86 -19.48 4.58 -7.64
N THR A 87 -19.42 3.26 -7.45
CA THR A 87 -18.17 2.50 -7.56
C THR A 87 -17.52 2.70 -8.92
N GLU A 88 -18.27 2.56 -10.01
CA GLU A 88 -17.78 2.79 -11.37
C GLU A 88 -17.30 4.23 -11.58
N ASN A 89 -18.02 5.21 -11.05
CA ASN A 89 -17.62 6.61 -11.15
C ASN A 89 -16.31 6.88 -10.41
N ILE A 90 -16.13 6.34 -9.21
CA ILE A 90 -14.86 6.44 -8.46
C ILE A 90 -13.74 5.76 -9.25
N MET A 91 -13.99 4.55 -9.76
CA MET A 91 -13.00 3.81 -10.57
C MET A 91 -12.56 4.56 -11.82
N LYS A 92 -13.40 5.39 -12.45
CA LYS A 92 -12.99 6.21 -13.60
C LYS A 92 -11.84 7.17 -13.24
N PHE A 93 -11.83 7.70 -12.03
CA PHE A 93 -10.87 8.71 -11.58
C PHE A 93 -9.61 8.17 -10.91
N LEU A 94 -9.56 6.87 -10.60
CA LEU A 94 -8.34 6.23 -10.08
C LEU A 94 -7.30 6.03 -11.19
N ASP A 95 -6.02 5.95 -10.83
CA ASP A 95 -4.98 5.51 -11.77
C ASP A 95 -5.15 4.01 -12.09
N SER A 96 -4.76 3.63 -13.30
CA SER A 96 -4.66 2.26 -13.78
C SER A 96 -3.86 1.33 -12.85
N ASP A 97 -2.82 1.85 -12.19
CA ASP A 97 -2.00 1.11 -11.23
C ASP A 97 -2.77 0.68 -9.97
N LEU A 98 -3.84 1.40 -9.60
CA LEU A 98 -4.74 1.02 -8.50
C LEU A 98 -5.85 0.08 -8.98
N LYS A 99 -6.27 0.20 -10.26
CA LYS A 99 -7.32 -0.65 -10.85
C LYS A 99 -6.86 -2.08 -11.09
N ASN A 100 -5.60 -2.28 -11.49
CA ASN A 100 -5.10 -3.57 -12.01
C ASN A 100 -4.34 -4.43 -10.99
N LYS A 101 -4.38 -4.10 -9.68
CA LYS A 101 -3.81 -4.96 -8.63
C LYS A 101 -4.79 -6.07 -8.28
N GLU A 102 -4.78 -7.12 -9.10
CA GLU A 102 -5.57 -8.35 -8.93
C GLU A 102 -5.19 -9.09 -7.64
N GLU A 103 -6.08 -9.01 -6.64
CA GLU A 103 -6.32 -10.10 -5.66
C GLU A 103 -7.62 -9.90 -4.85
N PHE A 104 -8.32 -8.76 -5.03
CA PHE A 104 -9.55 -8.44 -4.29
C PHE A 104 -10.55 -7.74 -5.21
N GLU A 105 -11.81 -8.20 -5.20
CA GLU A 105 -12.92 -7.49 -5.82
C GLU A 105 -13.01 -6.09 -5.20
N TRP A 106 -12.83 -5.06 -6.02
CA TRP A 106 -13.04 -3.68 -5.59
C TRP A 106 -14.51 -3.52 -5.17
N GLY A 107 -14.77 -3.56 -3.87
CA GLY A 107 -16.05 -3.19 -3.29
C GLY A 107 -15.95 -1.82 -2.64
N THR A 108 -17.00 -1.02 -2.82
CA THR A 108 -17.22 0.19 -2.03
C THR A 108 -18.46 -0.01 -1.16
N SER A 109 -18.45 0.55 0.04
CA SER A 109 -19.62 0.56 0.91
C SER A 109 -19.88 1.98 1.37
N PHE A 110 -21.14 2.39 1.32
CA PHE A 110 -21.57 3.74 1.65
C PHE A 110 -22.38 3.72 2.94
N PHE A 111 -22.10 4.67 3.80
CA PHE A 111 -22.74 4.78 5.10
C PHE A 111 -23.19 6.23 5.31
N SER A 112 -24.48 6.44 5.60
CA SER A 112 -25.02 7.73 6.04
C SER A 112 -24.93 7.92 7.55
N MET A 113 -24.30 6.98 8.28
CA MET A 113 -24.13 6.98 9.74
C MET A 113 -22.65 6.74 10.10
N PRO A 114 -21.78 7.77 10.03
CA PRO A 114 -20.32 7.65 10.14
C PRO A 114 -19.77 7.05 11.43
N ASN A 115 -20.55 7.08 12.51
CA ASN A 115 -20.11 6.72 13.85
C ASN A 115 -20.58 5.34 14.33
N GLN A 116 -21.27 4.57 13.48
CA GLN A 116 -21.82 3.26 13.85
C GLN A 116 -21.10 2.09 13.15
N GLN A 117 -20.21 2.35 12.18
CA GLN A 117 -19.52 1.32 11.41
C GLN A 117 -18.01 1.57 11.34
N ASN A 118 -17.22 0.52 11.53
CA ASN A 118 -15.76 0.54 11.39
C ASN A 118 -15.30 -0.58 10.44
N MET A 119 -14.47 -0.24 9.46
CA MET A 119 -13.92 -1.20 8.50
C MET A 119 -13.07 -2.30 9.17
N MET A 120 -12.47 -2.05 10.34
CA MET A 120 -11.73 -3.07 11.09
C MET A 120 -12.61 -4.27 11.47
N ASP A 121 -13.84 -4.03 11.92
CA ASP A 121 -14.75 -5.08 12.34
C ASP A 121 -15.10 -6.00 11.16
N ASP A 122 -15.34 -5.40 9.99
CA ASP A 122 -15.67 -6.12 8.76
C ASP A 122 -14.48 -6.89 8.18
N ILE A 123 -13.25 -6.39 8.34
CA ILE A 123 -12.03 -7.09 7.95
C ILE A 123 -11.82 -8.34 8.81
N ILE A 124 -12.04 -8.24 10.12
CA ILE A 124 -11.95 -9.39 11.04
C ILE A 124 -12.96 -10.49 10.65
N ILE A 125 -14.14 -10.09 10.17
CA ILE A 125 -15.20 -11.01 9.69
C ILE A 125 -14.90 -11.56 8.27
N GLY A 126 -13.78 -11.15 7.65
CA GLY A 126 -13.31 -11.68 6.37
C GLY A 126 -13.89 -10.98 5.13
N LYS A 127 -14.52 -9.81 5.28
CA LYS A 127 -15.00 -9.04 4.12
C LYS A 127 -13.84 -8.50 3.29
N LYS A 128 -14.02 -8.52 1.97
CA LYS A 128 -13.00 -8.13 0.98
C LYS A 128 -13.11 -6.68 0.48
N ILE A 129 -14.01 -5.88 1.05
CA ILE A 129 -14.24 -4.47 0.67
C ILE A 129 -12.98 -3.64 0.94
N ARG A 130 -12.67 -2.69 0.03
CA ARG A 130 -11.47 -1.84 0.10
C ARG A 130 -11.74 -0.39 0.48
N LEU A 131 -12.93 0.11 0.19
CA LEU A 131 -13.27 1.51 0.40
C LEU A 131 -14.61 1.63 1.13
N TYR A 132 -14.57 2.28 2.28
CA TYR A 132 -15.75 2.69 3.02
C TYR A 132 -15.86 4.20 2.85
N VAL A 133 -16.99 4.65 2.32
CA VAL A 133 -17.31 6.05 2.15
C VAL A 133 -18.40 6.39 3.15
N PHE A 134 -18.15 7.39 3.98
CA PHE A 134 -19.11 7.88 4.93
C PHE A 134 -19.60 9.25 4.48
N MET A 135 -20.90 9.35 4.26
CA MET A 135 -21.60 10.55 3.84
C MET A 135 -22.16 11.29 5.06
N GLY A 136 -22.53 12.55 4.88
CA GLY A 136 -23.27 13.29 5.91
C GLY A 136 -24.63 12.66 6.21
N GLU A 137 -25.17 13.02 7.36
CA GLU A 137 -26.42 12.46 7.84
C GLU A 137 -27.59 12.83 6.91
N LYS A 138 -28.50 11.88 6.70
CA LYS A 138 -29.66 12.05 5.83
C LYS A 138 -30.54 13.21 6.30
N GLY A 139 -30.94 14.09 5.39
CA GLY A 139 -31.75 15.28 5.70
C GLY A 139 -30.95 16.47 6.23
N THR A 140 -29.62 16.40 6.24
CA THR A 140 -28.73 17.53 6.57
C THR A 140 -28.15 18.19 5.32
N GLU A 141 -27.61 19.41 5.46
CA GLU A 141 -26.88 20.09 4.37
C GLU A 141 -25.60 19.36 3.91
N GLU A 142 -25.18 18.33 4.66
CA GLU A 142 -24.01 17.52 4.37
C GLU A 142 -24.34 16.14 3.80
N GLU A 143 -25.62 15.81 3.56
CA GLU A 143 -26.06 14.50 3.02
C GLU A 143 -25.31 14.11 1.73
N THR A 144 -24.95 15.09 0.90
CA THR A 144 -24.25 14.88 -0.37
C THR A 144 -22.73 14.99 -0.25
N LYS A 145 -22.20 15.28 0.94
CA LYS A 145 -20.78 15.45 1.19
C LYS A 145 -20.18 14.20 1.80
N VAL A 146 -18.96 13.87 1.38
CA VAL A 146 -18.14 12.86 2.04
C VAL A 146 -17.61 13.45 3.35
N VAL A 147 -17.94 12.82 4.47
CA VAL A 147 -17.52 13.21 5.83
C VAL A 147 -16.29 12.42 6.29
N LYS A 148 -16.08 11.21 5.76
CA LYS A 148 -14.94 10.37 6.08
C LYS A 148 -14.79 9.30 5.00
N ILE A 149 -13.57 8.85 4.75
CA ILE A 149 -13.32 7.58 4.08
C ILE A 149 -12.44 6.69 4.95
N GLN A 150 -12.60 5.38 4.79
CA GLN A 150 -11.61 4.40 5.22
C GLN A 150 -11.19 3.58 4.01
N TYR A 151 -9.90 3.53 3.76
CA TYR A 151 -9.32 2.82 2.63
C TYR A 151 -8.35 1.75 3.13
N LYS A 152 -8.52 0.51 2.65
CA LYS A 152 -7.57 -0.58 2.88
C LYS A 152 -6.57 -0.60 1.74
N ASP A 153 -5.29 -0.44 2.07
CA ASP A 153 -4.20 -0.41 1.09
C ASP A 153 -4.14 -1.69 0.26
N TYR A 154 -3.44 -1.63 -0.89
CA TYR A 154 -3.38 -2.79 -1.79
C TYR A 154 -2.78 -4.05 -1.16
N THR A 155 -1.91 -3.91 -0.16
CA THR A 155 -1.30 -5.06 0.53
C THR A 155 -2.23 -5.66 1.59
N GLY A 156 -3.31 -4.96 1.94
CA GLY A 156 -4.25 -5.38 2.97
C GLY A 156 -3.65 -5.37 4.38
N ASN A 157 -2.62 -4.54 4.62
CA ASN A 157 -1.91 -4.44 5.89
C ASN A 157 -2.17 -3.11 6.62
N TYR A 158 -2.73 -2.11 5.93
CA TYR A 158 -3.00 -0.80 6.48
C TYR A 158 -4.42 -0.34 6.13
N ILE A 159 -5.02 0.35 7.08
CA ILE A 159 -6.23 1.14 6.91
C ILE A 159 -5.85 2.59 7.03
N THR A 160 -6.20 3.39 6.05
CA THR A 160 -6.06 4.84 6.13
C THR A 160 -7.44 5.46 6.25
N THR A 161 -7.68 6.17 7.34
CA THR A 161 -8.87 7.01 7.52
C THR A 161 -8.54 8.43 7.09
N ILE A 162 -9.34 9.01 6.20
CA ILE A 162 -9.17 10.41 5.77
C ILE A 162 -10.47 11.16 6.03
N THR A 163 -10.37 12.35 6.64
CA THR A 163 -11.50 13.26 6.83
C THR A 163 -11.32 14.55 6.00
N PRO A 164 -12.44 15.20 5.64
CA PRO A 164 -12.41 16.54 5.06
C PRO A 164 -11.62 17.50 5.93
N GLY A 165 -10.76 18.31 5.32
CA GLY A 165 -9.80 19.17 6.03
C GLY A 165 -8.38 18.60 6.10
N GLY A 166 -8.15 17.40 5.57
CA GLY A 166 -6.80 16.87 5.31
C GLY A 166 -6.18 16.09 6.47
N SER A 167 -6.94 15.84 7.53
CA SER A 167 -6.50 14.92 8.58
C SER A 167 -6.55 13.49 8.04
N ALA A 168 -5.47 12.74 8.28
CA ALA A 168 -5.35 11.36 7.87
C ALA A 168 -4.69 10.54 8.98
N GLU A 169 -5.26 9.38 9.25
CA GLU A 169 -4.79 8.44 10.27
C GLU A 169 -4.53 7.10 9.60
N VAL A 170 -3.31 6.59 9.72
CA VAL A 170 -2.94 5.26 9.21
C VAL A 170 -2.92 4.29 10.38
N THR A 171 -3.59 3.16 10.23
CA THR A 171 -3.69 2.09 11.23
C THR A 171 -3.23 0.78 10.61
N LYS A 172 -2.30 0.11 11.26
CA LYS A 172 -1.85 -1.22 10.83
C LYS A 172 -2.88 -2.28 11.19
N ILE A 173 -3.14 -3.20 10.26
CA ILE A 173 -3.97 -4.37 10.47
C ILE A 173 -3.09 -5.44 11.11
N GLU A 174 -3.23 -5.62 12.42
CA GLU A 174 -2.62 -6.74 13.12
C GLU A 174 -3.43 -8.01 12.81
N LYS A 175 -2.89 -8.87 11.93
CA LYS A 175 -3.46 -10.21 11.73
C LYS A 175 -3.11 -11.03 12.98
N ALA A 176 -4.14 -11.41 13.75
CA ALA A 176 -4.02 -12.34 14.86
C ALA A 176 -3.62 -13.76 14.39
#